data_AF-Q8HHC8-F1
#
_entry.id   AF-Q8HHC8-F1
#
_cell.length_a   1.000
_cell.length_b   1.000
_cell.length_c   1.000
_cell.angle_alpha   90.00
_cell.angle_beta   90.00
_cell.angle_gamma   90.00
#
_symmetry.space_group_name_H-M   'P 1'
#
loop_
_entity.id
_entity.type
_entity.pdbx_description
1 polymer ?
#
loop_
_entity_poly.entity_id
_entity_poly.type
_entity_poly.pdbx_seq_one_letter_code
_entity_poly.pdbx_strand_id
1 'polypeptide(L)' 'MGTIGFNNKLYREILSPLDQFEIRDLLSIDAPLFGNLHISITNIGIYITVAGLLILVMNILSTNYNKLVSNNW' A
#
# COMPACT_ATOMS: atom_id res chain seq x y z
N MET A 1 -19.49 44.42 8.84
CA MET A 1 -18.06 44.24 9.13
C MET A 1 -17.92 43.00 10.01
N GLY A 2 -17.85 41.82 9.41
CA GLY A 2 -17.74 40.52 10.10
C GLY A 2 -16.56 39.78 9.50
N THR A 3 -15.63 39.40 10.35
CA THR A 3 -14.24 39.04 10.08
C THR A 3 -14.06 37.87 9.11
N ILE A 4 -13.14 38.04 8.15
CA ILE A 4 -12.61 36.95 7.30
C ILE A 4 -11.82 36.00 8.21
N GLY A 5 -12.40 34.83 8.51
CA GLY A 5 -11.70 33.74 9.19
C GLY A 5 -11.04 32.84 8.15
N PHE A 6 -9.71 32.86 8.08
CA PHE A 6 -8.95 31.90 7.28
C PHE A 6 -9.32 30.47 7.72
N ASN A 7 -9.99 29.73 6.83
CA ASN A 7 -10.35 28.32 7.03
C ASN A 7 -9.07 27.45 6.97
N ASN A 8 -8.28 27.46 8.04
CA ASN A 8 -7.23 26.48 8.30
C ASN A 8 -7.85 25.15 8.78
N LYS A 9 -8.62 24.49 7.93
CA LYS A 9 -9.17 23.15 8.23
C LYS A 9 -8.96 22.20 7.05
N LEU A 10 -7.70 21.94 6.71
CA LEU A 10 -7.30 20.68 6.07
C LEU A 10 -6.89 19.65 7.14
N TYR A 11 -7.66 19.54 8.22
CA TYR A 11 -7.57 18.39 9.09
C TYR A 11 -8.55 17.36 8.54
N ARG A 12 -8.03 16.36 7.84
CA ARG A 12 -8.76 15.12 7.60
C ARG A 12 -9.05 14.54 8.99
N GLU A 13 -10.29 14.63 9.45
CA GLU A 13 -10.68 14.07 10.75
C GLU A 13 -10.41 12.56 10.71
N ILE A 14 -9.41 12.11 11.46
CA ILE A 14 -9.22 10.70 11.76
C ILE A 14 -10.29 10.38 12.81
N LEU A 15 -11.35 9.67 12.40
CA LEU A 15 -12.50 9.38 13.27
C LEU A 15 -12.05 8.55 14.49
N SER A 16 -11.07 7.66 14.29
CA SER A 16 -10.29 7.06 15.36
C SER A 16 -8.85 6.73 14.92
N PRO A 17 -7.83 6.82 15.79
CA PRO A 17 -6.48 6.35 15.47
C PRO A 17 -6.42 4.88 15.02
N LEU A 18 -7.45 4.07 15.29
CA LEU A 18 -7.52 2.67 14.86
C LEU A 18 -7.88 2.54 13.37
N ASP A 19 -8.55 3.55 12.78
CA ASP A 19 -9.02 3.50 11.39
C ASP A 19 -7.88 3.37 10.37
N GLN A 20 -6.66 3.79 10.74
CA GLN A 20 -5.48 3.63 9.89
C GLN A 20 -5.10 2.17 9.62
N PHE A 21 -5.60 1.22 10.42
CA PHE A 21 -5.34 -0.21 10.29
C PHE A 21 -6.49 -0.97 9.62
N GLU A 22 -7.54 -0.28 9.18
CA GLU A 22 -8.65 -0.93 8.50
C GLU A 22 -8.21 -1.50 7.14
N ILE A 23 -8.52 -2.77 6.92
CA ILE A 23 -8.30 -3.42 5.63
C ILE A 23 -9.45 -3.06 4.71
N ARG A 24 -9.12 -2.47 3.56
CA ARG A 24 -10.10 -1.99 2.58
C ARG A 24 -9.79 -2.55 1.21
N ASP A 25 -10.82 -2.89 0.46
CA ASP A 25 -10.73 -3.20 -0.96
C ASP A 25 -10.39 -1.91 -1.72
N LEU A 26 -9.38 -1.99 -2.59
CA LEU A 26 -9.01 -0.90 -3.49
C LEU A 26 -9.53 -1.17 -4.89
N LEU A 27 -9.52 -2.44 -5.29
CA LEU A 27 -10.10 -2.93 -6.53
C LEU A 27 -10.64 -4.33 -6.29
N SER A 28 -11.92 -4.57 -6.55
CA SER A 28 -12.55 -5.87 -6.37
C SER A 28 -13.32 -6.30 -7.60
N ILE A 29 -13.45 -7.62 -7.77
CA ILE A 29 -14.30 -8.28 -8.74
C ILE A 29 -15.21 -9.21 -7.95
N ASP A 30 -16.50 -8.93 -8.03
CA ASP A 30 -17.57 -9.77 -7.50
C ASP A 30 -18.18 -10.60 -8.62
N ALA A 31 -18.28 -11.90 -8.41
CA ALA A 31 -18.87 -12.84 -9.35
C ALA A 31 -19.91 -13.73 -8.64
N PRO A 32 -21.13 -13.19 -8.37
CA PRO A 32 -22.20 -13.90 -7.65
C PRO A 32 -22.61 -15.23 -8.30
N LEU A 33 -22.62 -15.26 -9.64
CA LEU A 33 -22.96 -16.44 -10.42
C LEU A 33 -21.92 -17.56 -10.33
N PHE A 34 -20.72 -17.26 -9.83
CA PHE A 34 -19.62 -18.22 -9.65
C PHE A 34 -19.41 -18.56 -8.18
N GLY A 35 -20.51 -18.85 -7.47
CA GLY A 35 -20.47 -19.24 -6.06
C GLY A 35 -20.13 -18.07 -5.12
N ASN A 36 -20.58 -16.85 -5.45
CA ASN A 36 -20.27 -15.63 -4.68
C ASN A 36 -18.76 -15.38 -4.54
N LEU A 37 -18.01 -15.63 -5.61
CA LEU A 37 -16.58 -15.34 -5.66
C LEU A 37 -16.34 -13.84 -5.51
N HIS A 38 -15.52 -13.47 -4.54
CA HIS A 38 -15.02 -12.12 -4.34
C HIS A 38 -13.49 -12.15 -4.38
N ILE A 39 -12.91 -11.46 -5.36
CA ILE A 39 -11.46 -11.30 -5.47
C ILE A 39 -11.17 -9.81 -5.36
N SER A 40 -10.30 -9.42 -4.43
CA SER A 40 -9.88 -8.03 -4.31
C SER A 40 -8.38 -7.85 -4.15
N ILE A 41 -7.93 -6.69 -4.61
CA ILE A 41 -6.67 -6.08 -4.22
C ILE A 41 -6.99 -5.18 -3.02
N THR A 42 -6.59 -5.63 -1.83
CA THR A 42 -6.71 -4.86 -0.60
C THR A 42 -5.49 -3.97 -0.36
N ASN A 43 -5.63 -2.96 0.48
CA ASN A 43 -4.49 -2.13 0.91
C ASN A 43 -3.32 -2.97 1.49
N ILE A 44 -3.63 -3.98 2.32
CA ILE A 44 -2.63 -4.91 2.86
C ILE A 44 -2.02 -5.80 1.79
N GLY A 45 -2.82 -6.24 0.81
CA GLY A 45 -2.33 -6.96 -0.36
C GLY A 45 -1.32 -6.14 -1.16
N ILE A 46 -1.57 -4.83 -1.33
CA ILE A 46 -0.60 -3.93 -1.96
C ILE A 46 0.66 -3.79 -1.11
N TYR A 47 0.56 -3.61 0.21
CA TYR A 47 1.76 -3.52 1.06
C TYR A 47 2.64 -4.77 0.97
N ILE A 48 2.04 -5.96 0.98
CA ILE A 48 2.77 -7.22 0.85
C ILE A 48 3.38 -7.35 -0.55
N THR A 49 2.65 -6.94 -1.60
CA THR A 49 3.16 -6.97 -2.97
C THR A 49 4.38 -6.05 -3.13
N VAL A 50 4.31 -4.82 -2.61
CA VAL A 50 5.43 -3.88 -2.62
C VAL A 50 6.62 -4.43 -1.82
N ALA A 51 6.38 -5.01 -0.64
CA ALA A 51 7.44 -5.64 0.14
C ALA A 51 8.10 -6.80 -0.60
N GLY A 52 7.31 -7.67 -1.24
CA GLY A 52 7.81 -8.77 -2.06
C GLY A 52 8.61 -8.29 -3.26
N LEU A 53 8.13 -7.26 -3.95
CA LEU A 53 8.87 -6.62 -5.06
C LEU A 53 10.20 -6.01 -4.57
N LEU A 54 10.21 -5.39 -3.39
CA LEU A 54 11.43 -4.84 -2.82
C LEU A 54 12.45 -5.94 -2.52
N ILE A 55 12.03 -7.05 -1.92
CA ILE A 55 12.89 -8.21 -1.69
C ILE A 55 13.43 -8.76 -3.01
N LEU A 56 12.57 -8.91 -4.03
CA LEU A 56 12.97 -9.40 -5.35
C LEU A 56 14.00 -8.47 -6.00
N VAL A 57 13.76 -7.17 -6.00
CA VAL A 57 14.68 -6.16 -6.55
C VAL A 57 16.01 -6.20 -5.80
N MET A 58 16.00 -6.21 -4.47
CA MET A 58 17.24 -6.31 -3.68
C MET A 58 18.00 -7.60 -3.97
N ASN A 59 17.31 -8.74 -4.14
CA ASN A 59 17.94 -9.99 -4.51
C ASN A 59 18.65 -9.90 -5.87
N ILE A 60 17.97 -9.35 -6.89
CA ILE A 60 18.54 -9.18 -8.22
C ILE A 60 19.74 -8.22 -8.16
N LEU A 61 19.59 -7.07 -7.50
CA LEU A 61 20.66 -6.08 -7.36
C LEU A 61 21.86 -6.62 -6.57
N SER A 62 21.65 -7.47 -5.57
CA SER A 62 22.73 -8.10 -4.80
C SER A 62 23.54 -9.13 -5.60
N THR A 63 23.08 -9.51 -6.80
CA THR A 63 23.79 -10.47 -7.65
C THR A 63 25.15 -9.91 -8.06
N ASN A 64 26.21 -10.63 -7.71
CA ASN A 64 27.58 -10.17 -7.89
C ASN A 64 28.39 -11.00 -8.92
N TYR A 65 27.73 -11.70 -9.85
CA TYR A 65 28.37 -12.44 -10.96
C TYR A 65 29.64 -13.24 -10.57
N ASN A 66 29.65 -13.86 -9.39
CA ASN A 66 30.79 -14.61 -8.82
C ASN A 66 32.09 -13.80 -8.63
N LYS A 67 32.01 -12.46 -8.54
CA LYS A 67 33.15 -11.62 -8.15
C LYS A 67 33.41 -11.76 -6.65
N LEU A 68 34.70 -11.81 -6.30
CA LEU A 68 35.15 -11.89 -4.91
C LEU A 68 34.90 -10.60 -4.13
N VAL A 69 34.98 -9.45 -4.80
CA VAL A 69 34.74 -8.12 -4.19
C VAL A 69 33.24 -7.88 -4.14
N SER A 70 32.71 -7.39 -3.01
CA SER A 70 31.29 -7.08 -2.84
C SER A 70 30.75 -6.18 -3.93
N ASN A 71 29.48 -6.38 -4.27
CA ASN A 71 28.74 -5.40 -5.06
C ASN A 71 28.45 -4.16 -4.20
N ASN A 72 28.31 -3.00 -4.85
CA ASN A 72 28.09 -1.69 -4.22
C ASN A 72 26.60 -1.32 -4.09
N TRP A 73 25.71 -2.25 -4.41
CA TRP A 73 24.26 -2.09 -4.29
C TRP A 73 23.78 -2.50 -2.90
#